data_AF-A0A965YM41-F1
#
_entry.id   AF-A0A965YM41-F1
#
_cell.length_a   1.000
_cell.length_b   1.000
_cell.length_c   1.000
_cell.angle_alpha   90.00
_cell.angle_beta   90.00
_cell.angle_gamma   90.00
#
_symmetry.space_group_name_H-M   'P 1'
#
loop_
_entity.id
_entity.type
_entity.pdbx_description
1 polymer ?
#
loop_
_entity_poly.entity_id
_entity_poly.type
_entity_poly.pdbx_seq_one_letter_code
_entity_poly.pdbx_strand_id
1 'polypeptide(L)'
;MKINKINLKNISNKVLFCDPENGKSEDFRISFSIDELKMDEAVRFGGEGLSSYHILLDGEARCSYGDERWQELSPIETCTCEEEEHMAVTGQGRFFNMIMAGGVRGFIRIVSMDDIFNMRVGEGVGDCRIALMGFDGGFQLDWDGNSVSCEEGDGLVLELKRQEFCQLKLIPEKKGMRLISASAVLLNPNDFGKYIGVHFLERGEGTCKARLEIRPEHMNPIGTVHGGCLFTLADAACGIAASSTGGICTTVTSNIQFLNAAFQPKYLTAVAKPKKLGHKIRNFLVEIRDDKEVLICTVDFVFYSLQK
;
A
#
# COMPACT_ATOMS: atom_id res chain seq x y z
N MET A 1 6.02 -22.19 2.04
CA MET A 1 6.62 -20.85 2.06
C MET A 1 8.09 -20.95 1.71
N LYS A 2 8.62 -20.03 0.90
CA LYS A 2 10.06 -19.92 0.59
C LYS A 2 10.59 -18.62 1.18
N ILE A 3 11.76 -18.67 1.83
CA ILE A 3 12.39 -17.50 2.45
C ILE A 3 13.81 -17.38 1.90
N ASN A 4 14.16 -16.20 1.40
CA ASN A 4 15.51 -15.86 0.98
C ASN A 4 16.04 -14.75 1.89
N LYS A 5 17.18 -14.99 2.54
CA LYS A 5 17.92 -13.96 3.27
C LYS A 5 18.80 -13.18 2.30
N ILE A 6 18.78 -11.86 2.42
CA ILE A 6 19.52 -10.94 1.57
C ILE A 6 20.34 -10.01 2.46
N ASN A 7 21.63 -9.89 2.19
CA ASN A 7 22.45 -8.86 2.81
C ASN A 7 22.23 -7.54 2.08
N LEU A 8 22.01 -6.45 2.81
CA LEU A 8 21.74 -5.09 2.32
C LEU A 8 22.86 -4.11 2.70
N LYS A 9 23.88 -4.56 3.46
CA LYS A 9 25.06 -3.75 3.79
C LYS A 9 25.83 -3.43 2.50
N ASN A 10 26.14 -2.16 2.29
CA ASN A 10 26.90 -1.66 1.12
C ASN A 10 26.26 -1.99 -0.24
N ILE A 11 24.93 -2.13 -0.28
CA ILE A 11 24.20 -2.37 -1.51
C ILE A 11 23.61 -1.07 -2.03
N SER A 12 24.04 -0.70 -3.23
CA SER A 12 23.44 0.32 -4.07
C SER A 12 23.02 -0.32 -5.40
N ASN A 13 21.86 0.07 -5.92
CA ASN A 13 21.36 -0.31 -7.25
C ASN A 13 21.24 -1.83 -7.44
N LYS A 14 20.45 -2.49 -6.58
CA LYS A 14 20.25 -3.94 -6.62
C LYS A 14 18.78 -4.32 -6.54
N VAL A 15 18.38 -5.22 -7.43
CA VAL A 15 17.11 -5.94 -7.36
C VAL A 15 17.21 -7.06 -6.31
N LEU A 16 16.39 -6.95 -5.27
CA LEU A 16 16.29 -7.92 -4.17
C LEU A 16 15.34 -9.07 -4.54
N PHE A 17 14.27 -8.72 -5.23
CA PHE A 17 13.31 -9.65 -5.81
C PHE A 17 12.77 -9.04 -7.08
N CYS A 18 12.59 -9.87 -8.09
CA CYS A 18 11.75 -9.60 -9.24
C CYS A 18 11.12 -10.94 -9.57
N ASP A 19 9.84 -10.96 -9.91
CA ASP A 19 9.20 -12.13 -10.50
C ASP A 19 9.25 -11.99 -12.04
N PRO A 20 10.18 -12.65 -12.76
CA PRO A 20 10.23 -12.60 -14.21
C PRO A 20 9.62 -13.88 -14.84
N GLU A 21 9.24 -14.89 -14.04
CA GLU A 21 8.84 -16.22 -14.52
C GLU A 21 7.32 -16.41 -14.50
N ASN A 22 6.66 -15.63 -15.35
CA ASN A 22 5.56 -16.14 -16.16
C ASN A 22 5.61 -15.43 -17.52
N GLY A 23 6.73 -15.64 -18.23
CA GLY A 23 7.01 -15.15 -19.60
C GLY A 23 6.05 -15.69 -20.69
N LYS A 24 4.78 -15.92 -20.35
CA LYS A 24 3.68 -16.23 -21.25
C LYS A 24 2.36 -15.53 -20.90
N SER A 25 2.26 -14.78 -19.80
CA SER A 25 1.06 -13.98 -19.53
C SER A 25 1.37 -12.60 -18.99
N GLU A 26 0.55 -11.63 -19.38
CA GLU A 26 0.64 -10.21 -19.00
C GLU A 26 0.24 -9.96 -17.53
N ASP A 27 0.20 -11.00 -16.69
CA ASP A 27 -0.80 -11.06 -15.62
C ASP A 27 -0.41 -10.42 -14.27
N PHE A 28 0.88 -10.30 -13.91
CA PHE A 28 1.32 -9.54 -12.72
C PHE A 28 2.84 -9.41 -12.63
N ARG A 29 3.35 -8.31 -12.06
CA ARG A 29 4.78 -8.13 -11.75
C ARG A 29 4.95 -7.49 -10.38
N ILE A 30 5.90 -7.99 -9.60
CA ILE A 30 6.40 -7.30 -8.41
C ILE A 30 7.92 -7.35 -8.34
N SER A 31 8.51 -6.21 -7.99
CA SER A 31 9.92 -6.13 -7.64
C SER A 31 10.13 -5.39 -6.32
N PHE A 32 11.17 -5.81 -5.62
CA PHE A 32 11.77 -5.08 -4.50
C PHE A 32 13.21 -4.74 -4.91
N SER A 33 13.62 -3.48 -4.80
CA SER A 33 15.00 -3.04 -5.06
C SER A 33 15.47 -2.03 -4.02
N ILE A 34 16.80 -1.88 -3.93
CA ILE A 34 17.43 -0.74 -3.27
C ILE A 34 18.22 0.02 -4.32
N ASP A 35 17.91 1.29 -4.48
CA ASP A 35 18.56 2.18 -5.44
C ASP A 35 19.18 3.37 -4.72
N GLU A 36 20.36 3.77 -5.17
CA GLU A 36 21.08 4.93 -4.64
C GLU A 36 20.75 6.15 -5.50
N LEU A 37 20.21 7.18 -4.86
CA LEU A 37 19.93 8.46 -5.46
C LEU A 37 21.14 9.38 -5.24
N LYS A 38 21.66 9.95 -6.33
CA LYS A 38 22.76 10.90 -6.30
C LYS A 38 22.25 12.32 -6.49
N MET A 39 22.94 13.27 -5.84
CA MET A 39 22.63 14.68 -5.96
C MET A 39 22.55 15.09 -7.45
N ASP A 40 21.53 15.87 -7.79
CA ASP A 40 21.22 16.36 -9.15
C ASP A 40 20.67 15.31 -10.15
N GLU A 41 20.52 14.04 -9.76
CA GLU A 41 19.78 13.05 -10.54
C GLU A 41 18.30 13.03 -10.11
N ALA A 42 17.39 13.12 -11.07
CA ALA A 42 15.97 12.91 -10.85
C ALA A 42 15.57 11.54 -11.41
N VAL A 43 15.14 10.64 -10.53
CA VAL A 43 14.55 9.36 -10.92
C VAL A 43 13.06 9.56 -11.13
N ARG A 44 12.54 9.01 -12.21
CA ARG A 44 11.11 9.07 -12.53
C ARG A 44 10.48 7.70 -12.32
N PHE A 45 9.37 7.69 -11.61
CA PHE A 45 8.56 6.52 -11.32
C PHE A 45 7.16 6.69 -11.90
N GLY A 46 6.48 5.56 -12.10
CA GLY A 46 5.15 5.49 -12.70
C GLY A 46 5.17 5.16 -14.19
N GLY A 47 3.99 5.06 -14.77
CA GLY A 47 3.77 4.59 -16.13
C GLY A 47 2.49 3.78 -16.27
N GLU A 48 2.15 3.44 -17.51
CA GLU A 48 0.94 2.67 -17.82
C GLU A 48 0.99 1.28 -17.17
N GLY A 49 0.01 0.97 -16.32
CA GLY A 49 -0.09 -0.31 -15.61
C GLY A 49 0.94 -0.54 -14.51
N LEU A 50 1.64 0.50 -14.05
CA LEU A 50 2.63 0.42 -12.98
C LEU A 50 2.20 1.22 -11.75
N SER A 51 2.23 0.58 -10.58
CA SER A 51 2.16 1.25 -9.29
C SER A 51 3.47 1.05 -8.54
N SER A 52 3.83 1.99 -7.68
CA SER A 52 5.13 1.98 -7.01
C SER A 52 5.06 2.65 -5.65
N TYR A 53 5.83 2.11 -4.72
CA TYR A 53 5.91 2.55 -3.33
C TYR A 53 7.38 2.63 -2.97
N HIS A 54 7.79 3.78 -2.44
CA HIS A 54 9.18 4.09 -2.19
C HIS A 54 9.32 4.57 -0.75
N ILE A 55 10.39 4.16 -0.08
CA ILE A 55 10.74 4.65 1.25
C ILE A 55 12.20 5.12 1.24
N LEU A 56 12.43 6.34 1.72
CA LEU A 56 13.78 6.87 1.91
C LEU A 56 14.39 6.16 3.13
N LEU A 57 15.50 5.46 2.95
CA LEU A 57 16.19 4.75 4.03
C LEU A 57 17.13 5.69 4.80
N ASP A 58 17.83 6.56 4.08
CA ASP A 58 18.77 7.54 4.63
C ASP A 58 18.94 8.69 3.65
N GLY A 59 19.57 9.78 4.12
CA GLY A 59 19.83 10.96 3.32
C GLY A 59 18.66 11.94 3.29
N GLU A 60 18.64 12.78 2.26
CA GLU A 60 17.68 13.86 2.05
C GLU A 60 17.17 13.79 0.61
N ALA A 61 15.86 13.73 0.44
CA ALA A 61 15.26 13.70 -0.89
C ALA A 61 13.98 14.53 -0.91
N ARG A 62 13.46 14.74 -2.11
CA ARG A 62 12.17 15.38 -2.34
C ARG A 62 11.47 14.74 -3.51
N CYS A 63 10.15 14.71 -3.49
CA CYS A 63 9.33 14.18 -4.58
C CYS A 63 8.34 15.21 -5.14
N SER A 64 7.93 15.02 -6.40
CA SER A 64 6.91 15.84 -7.08
C SER A 64 6.04 14.97 -7.98
N TYR A 65 4.74 15.26 -8.02
CA TYR A 65 3.71 14.50 -8.75
C TYR A 65 3.25 15.19 -10.04
N GLY A 66 4.18 15.84 -10.75
CA GLY A 66 3.92 16.47 -12.06
C GLY A 66 3.36 17.89 -12.01
N ASP A 67 3.11 18.45 -10.82
CA ASP A 67 2.61 19.81 -10.60
C ASP A 67 3.73 20.82 -10.28
N GLU A 68 4.99 20.45 -10.52
CA GLU A 68 6.23 21.17 -10.17
C GLU A 68 6.39 21.48 -8.66
N ARG A 69 5.45 21.05 -7.82
CA ARG A 69 5.50 21.23 -6.39
C ARG A 69 6.32 20.10 -5.78
N TRP A 70 7.34 20.47 -5.02
CA TRP A 70 8.23 19.53 -4.36
C TRP A 70 7.87 19.40 -2.89
N GLN A 71 7.83 18.17 -2.41
CA GLN A 71 7.66 17.81 -1.00
C GLN A 71 8.96 17.20 -0.52
N GLU A 72 9.51 17.73 0.56
CA GLU A 72 10.69 17.17 1.21
C GLU A 72 10.36 15.82 1.83
N LEU A 73 11.32 14.89 1.77
CA LEU A 73 11.27 13.55 2.33
C LEU A 73 12.39 13.39 3.35
N SER A 74 12.01 13.03 4.56
CA SER A 74 12.93 12.59 5.63
C SER A 74 13.13 11.07 5.58
N PRO A 75 14.21 10.53 6.15
CA PRO A 75 14.36 9.07 6.32
C PRO A 75 13.11 8.49 6.96
N ILE A 76 12.73 7.28 6.54
CA ILE A 76 11.49 6.56 6.81
C ILE A 76 10.19 7.17 6.24
N GLU A 77 10.24 8.30 5.54
CA GLU A 77 9.07 8.80 4.81
C GLU A 77 8.88 8.07 3.47
N THR A 78 7.62 8.00 3.06
CA THR A 78 7.19 7.21 1.91
C THR A 78 6.61 8.10 0.82
N CYS A 79 6.88 7.78 -0.43
CA CYS A 79 6.21 8.37 -1.58
C CYS A 79 5.72 7.27 -2.53
N THR A 80 4.62 7.52 -3.23
CA THR A 80 3.89 6.47 -3.96
C THR A 80 3.33 7.00 -5.26
N CYS A 81 3.41 6.23 -6.32
CA CYS A 81 2.89 6.62 -7.63
C CYS A 81 2.07 5.44 -8.17
N GLU A 82 0.80 5.65 -8.49
CA GLU A 82 -0.14 4.60 -8.91
C GLU A 82 -0.20 4.47 -10.45
N GLU A 83 -1.02 3.53 -10.97
CA GLU A 83 -1.17 3.35 -12.44
C GLU A 83 -1.52 4.69 -13.12
N GLU A 84 -0.82 5.03 -14.20
CA GLU A 84 -0.98 6.27 -14.99
C GLU A 84 -0.50 7.56 -14.32
N GLU A 85 -0.04 7.51 -13.06
CA GLU A 85 0.62 8.63 -12.42
C GLU A 85 2.11 8.70 -12.80
N HIS A 86 2.69 9.88 -12.61
CA HIS A 86 4.12 10.11 -12.75
C HIS A 86 4.63 10.87 -11.54
N MET A 87 5.74 10.38 -10.99
CA MET A 87 6.45 11.03 -9.89
C MET A 87 7.92 11.19 -10.25
N ALA A 88 8.50 12.33 -9.88
CA ALA A 88 9.94 12.53 -9.89
C ALA A 88 10.45 12.57 -8.46
N VAL A 89 11.59 11.93 -8.20
CA VAL A 89 12.30 11.96 -6.92
C VAL A 89 13.73 12.40 -7.18
N THR A 90 14.24 13.37 -6.42
CA THR A 90 15.62 13.85 -6.51
C THR A 90 16.18 14.12 -5.11
N GLY A 91 17.50 14.17 -4.98
CA GLY A 91 18.21 14.33 -3.71
C GLY A 91 19.39 13.40 -3.60
N GLN A 92 19.73 13.00 -2.38
CA GLN A 92 20.84 12.09 -2.09
C GLN A 92 20.45 11.12 -0.99
N GLY A 93 20.63 9.82 -1.22
CA GLY A 93 20.32 8.79 -0.23
C GLY A 93 19.97 7.45 -0.86
N ARG A 94 19.57 6.49 -0.03
CA ARG A 94 19.12 5.17 -0.51
C ARG A 94 17.61 5.04 -0.42
N PHE A 95 17.00 4.50 -1.47
CA PHE A 95 15.57 4.18 -1.50
C PHE A 95 15.37 2.68 -1.52
N PHE A 96 14.44 2.20 -0.70
CA PHE A 96 13.83 0.89 -0.94
C PHE A 96 12.58 1.09 -1.80
N ASN A 97 12.52 0.35 -2.90
CA ASN A 97 11.49 0.47 -3.92
C ASN A 97 10.69 -0.82 -3.99
N MET A 98 9.37 -0.67 -4.04
CA MET A 98 8.42 -1.73 -4.38
C MET A 98 7.67 -1.31 -5.65
N ILE A 99 7.87 -2.02 -6.75
CA ILE A 99 7.15 -1.78 -8.01
C ILE A 99 6.18 -2.92 -8.26
N MET A 100 4.96 -2.59 -8.68
CA MET A 100 3.83 -3.49 -8.84
C MET A 100 3.17 -3.26 -10.20
N ALA A 101 2.70 -4.32 -10.84
CA ALA A 101 1.96 -4.26 -12.10
C ALA A 101 0.93 -5.40 -12.17
N GLY A 102 -0.06 -5.26 -13.05
CA GLY A 102 -1.01 -6.35 -13.36
C GLY A 102 -1.90 -6.72 -12.16
N GLY A 103 -2.55 -5.74 -11.54
CA GLY A 103 -3.52 -6.00 -10.46
C GLY A 103 -2.91 -6.46 -9.13
N VAL A 104 -1.59 -6.31 -8.97
CA VAL A 104 -0.92 -6.45 -7.67
C VAL A 104 -1.19 -5.22 -6.82
N ARG A 105 -1.62 -5.41 -5.57
CA ARG A 105 -1.71 -4.34 -4.59
C ARG A 105 -0.78 -4.61 -3.43
N GLY A 106 -0.15 -3.55 -2.94
CA GLY A 106 0.75 -3.63 -1.81
C GLY A 106 0.94 -2.27 -1.15
N PHE A 107 1.63 -2.31 -0.02
CA PHE A 107 2.02 -1.14 0.75
C PHE A 107 3.30 -1.46 1.53
N ILE A 108 3.98 -0.41 2.00
CA ILE A 108 5.07 -0.52 2.97
C ILE A 108 4.53 -0.07 4.34
N ARG A 109 4.92 -0.78 5.40
CA ARG A 109 4.72 -0.35 6.79
C ARG A 109 6.03 -0.24 7.52
N ILE A 110 6.05 0.66 8.48
CA ILE A 110 7.14 0.79 9.46
C ILE A 110 6.57 0.39 10.81
N VAL A 111 7.02 -0.74 11.34
CA VAL A 111 6.55 -1.31 12.59
C VAL A 111 7.59 -1.01 13.67
N SER A 112 7.19 -0.29 14.72
CA SER A 112 8.00 -0.18 15.94
C SER A 112 7.79 -1.43 16.79
N MET A 113 8.86 -2.19 17.01
CA MET A 113 8.86 -3.46 17.75
C MET A 113 9.41 -3.24 19.16
N ASP A 114 8.52 -3.07 20.13
CA ASP A 114 8.87 -3.04 21.54
C ASP A 114 9.06 -4.44 22.15
N ASP A 115 8.44 -5.45 21.54
CA ASP A 115 8.43 -6.85 21.94
C ASP A 115 8.17 -7.73 20.68
N ILE A 116 8.00 -9.04 20.86
CA ILE A 116 7.71 -10.00 19.79
C ILE A 116 6.47 -9.57 19.00
N PHE A 117 6.68 -9.32 17.71
CA PHE A 117 5.62 -8.99 16.77
C PHE A 117 5.11 -10.25 16.07
N ASN A 118 3.82 -10.56 16.25
CA ASN A 118 3.18 -11.71 15.62
C ASN A 118 2.49 -11.26 14.34
N MET A 119 2.88 -11.84 13.21
CA MET A 119 2.30 -11.56 11.90
C MET A 119 1.62 -12.82 11.34
N ARG A 120 0.42 -12.62 10.79
CA ARG A 120 -0.38 -13.67 10.17
C ARG A 120 -0.40 -13.49 8.66
N VAL A 121 -0.01 -14.53 7.91
CA VAL A 121 0.09 -14.47 6.44
C VAL A 121 -0.64 -15.65 5.78
N GLY A 122 -1.10 -15.44 4.55
CA GLY A 122 -1.58 -16.52 3.65
C GLY A 122 -3.06 -16.91 3.71
N GLU A 123 -3.88 -16.33 4.59
CA GLU A 123 -5.33 -16.52 4.51
C GLU A 123 -5.91 -15.71 3.34
N GLY A 124 -6.52 -16.39 2.36
CA GLY A 124 -7.52 -15.83 1.45
C GLY A 124 -7.09 -14.84 0.36
N VAL A 125 -5.86 -14.32 0.39
CA VAL A 125 -5.40 -13.30 -0.57
C VAL A 125 -4.32 -13.84 -1.50
N GLY A 126 -4.73 -14.53 -2.57
CA GLY A 126 -3.86 -14.84 -3.72
C GLY A 126 -2.48 -15.41 -3.35
N ASP A 127 -1.52 -15.21 -4.26
CA ASP A 127 -0.11 -15.35 -3.95
C ASP A 127 0.38 -14.05 -3.30
N CYS A 128 1.24 -14.18 -2.29
CA CYS A 128 1.75 -13.05 -1.52
C CYS A 128 3.27 -13.01 -1.56
N ARG A 129 3.82 -11.79 -1.59
CA ARG A 129 5.24 -11.49 -1.47
C ARG A 129 5.44 -10.49 -0.35
N ILE A 130 6.40 -10.76 0.53
CA ILE A 130 6.71 -9.89 1.67
C ILE A 130 8.22 -9.68 1.72
N ALA A 131 8.65 -8.42 1.82
CA ALA A 131 10.03 -8.07 2.16
C ALA A 131 10.06 -7.48 3.58
N LEU A 132 10.94 -8.03 4.41
CA LEU A 132 11.15 -7.60 5.80
C LEU A 132 12.58 -7.12 5.96
N MET A 133 12.77 -5.94 6.53
CA MET A 133 14.09 -5.33 6.73
C MET A 133 14.14 -4.63 8.08
N GLY A 134 15.18 -4.93 8.87
CA GLY A 134 15.48 -4.16 10.06
C GLY A 134 16.07 -2.80 9.67
N PHE A 135 15.43 -1.72 10.10
CA PHE A 135 15.86 -0.37 9.75
C PHE A 135 17.05 0.10 10.61
N ASP A 136 16.97 -0.16 11.91
CA ASP A 136 17.96 0.31 12.91
C ASP A 136 18.40 -0.79 13.87
N GLY A 137 18.27 -2.06 13.47
CA GLY A 137 18.69 -3.23 14.25
C GLY A 137 18.42 -4.55 13.52
N GLY A 138 18.96 -5.64 14.06
CA GLY A 138 18.68 -7.00 13.60
C GLY A 138 17.38 -7.56 14.17
N PHE A 139 16.88 -8.65 13.58
CA PHE A 139 15.70 -9.36 14.05
C PHE A 139 15.80 -10.85 13.76
N GLN A 140 15.05 -11.66 14.49
CA GLN A 140 14.86 -13.07 14.18
C GLN A 140 13.42 -13.28 13.69
N LEU A 141 13.27 -14.09 12.65
CA LEU A 141 11.99 -14.57 12.17
C LEU A 141 11.85 -16.06 12.50
N ASP A 142 10.83 -16.41 13.27
CA ASP A 142 10.43 -17.80 13.53
C ASP A 142 9.13 -18.15 12.80
N TRP A 143 9.06 -19.36 12.24
CA TRP A 143 7.89 -19.90 11.57
C TRP A 143 7.90 -21.43 11.59
N ASP A 144 6.78 -22.07 11.94
CA ASP A 144 6.60 -23.53 11.86
C ASP A 144 7.78 -24.35 12.45
N GLY A 145 8.37 -23.89 13.55
CA GLY A 145 9.52 -24.52 14.22
C GLY A 145 10.90 -24.23 13.59
N ASN A 146 10.95 -23.46 12.52
CA ASN A 146 12.17 -22.94 11.89
C ASN A 146 12.45 -21.51 12.36
N SER A 147 13.70 -21.08 12.21
CA SER A 147 14.15 -19.74 12.56
C SER A 147 15.21 -19.23 11.58
N VAL A 148 15.21 -17.92 11.30
CA VAL A 148 16.28 -17.24 10.59
C VAL A 148 16.60 -15.92 11.30
N SER A 149 17.87 -15.70 11.58
CA SER A 149 18.34 -14.45 12.19
C SER A 149 18.89 -13.50 11.12
N CYS A 150 18.54 -12.23 11.24
CA CYS A 150 18.99 -11.12 10.43
C CYS A 150 19.76 -10.14 11.33
N GLU A 151 20.96 -9.77 10.92
CA GLU A 151 21.67 -8.65 11.55
C GLU A 151 21.12 -7.33 11.02
N GLU A 152 21.51 -6.21 11.63
CA GLU A 152 21.29 -4.90 11.04
C GLU A 152 21.82 -4.86 9.60
N GLY A 153 21.01 -4.39 8.65
CA GLY A 153 21.37 -4.41 7.24
C GLY A 153 21.24 -5.78 6.55
N ASP A 154 20.60 -6.76 7.17
CA ASP A 154 20.01 -7.91 6.46
C ASP A 154 18.51 -7.69 6.22
N GLY A 155 17.97 -8.36 5.21
CA GLY A 155 16.53 -8.44 4.93
C GLY A 155 16.11 -9.84 4.54
N LEU A 156 14.80 -10.09 4.55
CA LEU A 156 14.18 -11.34 4.13
C LEU A 156 13.17 -11.05 3.03
N VAL A 157 13.14 -11.90 2.01
CA VAL A 157 12.03 -11.96 1.05
C VAL A 157 11.32 -13.29 1.23
N LEU A 158 10.02 -13.21 1.53
CA LEU A 158 9.13 -14.34 1.75
C LEU A 158 8.21 -14.47 0.53
N GLU A 159 8.14 -15.68 0.00
CA GLU A 159 7.22 -16.07 -1.06
C GLU A 159 6.19 -17.06 -0.50
N LEU A 160 4.92 -16.66 -0.53
CA LEU A 160 3.80 -17.45 -0.05
C LEU A 160 2.82 -17.73 -1.19
N LYS A 161 2.45 -19.01 -1.36
CA LYS A 161 1.44 -19.43 -2.32
C LYS A 161 0.05 -19.41 -1.70
N ARG A 162 -0.96 -19.14 -2.53
CA ARG A 162 -2.37 -19.25 -2.17
C ARG A 162 -2.62 -20.59 -1.49
N GLN A 163 -3.21 -20.56 -0.28
CA GLN A 163 -3.63 -21.69 0.59
C GLN A 163 -2.73 -22.01 1.81
N GLU A 164 -1.50 -21.49 1.92
CA GLU A 164 -0.67 -21.74 3.10
C GLU A 164 -0.88 -20.67 4.18
N PHE A 165 -1.65 -20.97 5.22
CA PHE A 165 -1.65 -20.18 6.45
C PHE A 165 -0.33 -20.40 7.20
N CYS A 166 0.36 -19.32 7.55
CA CYS A 166 1.56 -19.36 8.40
C CYS A 166 1.51 -18.25 9.45
N GLN A 167 1.95 -18.57 10.66
CA GLN A 167 2.19 -17.59 11.71
C GLN A 167 3.68 -17.30 11.79
N LEU A 168 4.02 -16.03 11.60
CA LEU A 168 5.37 -15.50 11.66
C LEU A 168 5.57 -14.79 12.98
N LYS A 169 6.65 -15.09 13.68
CA LYS A 169 7.05 -14.37 14.90
C LYS A 169 8.33 -13.61 14.61
N LEU A 170 8.27 -12.30 14.75
CA LEU A 170 9.38 -11.38 14.57
C LEU A 170 9.88 -10.97 15.96
N ILE A 171 11.12 -11.30 16.27
CA ILE A 171 11.75 -11.03 17.56
C ILE A 171 12.80 -9.93 17.32
N PRO A 172 12.61 -8.71 17.86
CA PRO A 172 13.57 -7.63 17.67
C PRO A 172 14.85 -7.87 18.47
N GLU A 173 16.01 -7.44 17.94
CA GLU A 173 17.27 -7.42 18.69
C GLU A 173 17.22 -6.46 19.90
N LYS A 174 16.47 -5.35 19.76
CA LYS A 174 16.30 -4.34 20.80
C LYS A 174 14.89 -3.77 20.82
N LYS A 175 14.47 -3.31 22.00
CA LYS A 175 13.20 -2.61 22.18
C LYS A 175 13.16 -1.33 21.35
N GLY A 176 12.03 -1.09 20.68
CA GLY A 176 11.79 0.10 19.86
C GLY A 176 12.45 0.02 18.48
N MET A 177 12.97 -1.16 18.10
CA MET A 177 13.51 -1.38 16.76
C MET A 177 12.43 -1.14 15.71
N ARG A 178 12.80 -0.47 14.60
CA ARG A 178 11.91 -0.28 13.46
C ARG A 178 12.13 -1.38 12.41
N LEU A 179 11.04 -2.01 12.01
CA LEU A 179 10.99 -2.97 10.92
C LEU A 179 10.25 -2.36 9.74
N ILE A 180 10.86 -2.40 8.56
CA ILE A 180 10.19 -2.12 7.30
C ILE A 180 9.59 -3.42 6.78
N SER A 181 8.27 -3.42 6.57
CA SER A 181 7.51 -4.54 6.01
C SER A 181 6.81 -4.09 4.73
N ALA A 182 7.37 -4.47 3.59
CA ALA A 182 6.71 -4.31 2.29
C ALA A 182 5.91 -5.57 2.00
N SER A 183 4.61 -5.44 1.72
CA SER A 183 3.74 -6.58 1.45
C SER A 183 2.91 -6.32 0.23
N ALA A 184 2.80 -7.33 -0.63
CA ALA A 184 1.96 -7.26 -1.81
C ALA A 184 1.21 -8.57 -2.02
N VAL A 185 0.06 -8.43 -2.65
CA VAL A 185 -0.92 -9.49 -2.87
C VAL A 185 -1.51 -9.34 -4.26
N LEU A 186 -1.64 -10.48 -4.94
CA LEU A 186 -2.36 -10.56 -6.19
C LEU A 186 -3.87 -10.50 -5.92
N LEU A 187 -4.54 -9.49 -6.46
CA LEU A 187 -6.00 -9.40 -6.40
C LEU A 187 -6.67 -10.13 -7.56
N ASN A 188 -7.96 -10.38 -7.40
CA ASN A 188 -8.79 -10.92 -8.48
C ASN A 188 -8.80 -9.91 -9.65
N PRO A 189 -8.52 -10.33 -10.89
CA PRO A 189 -8.57 -9.43 -12.05
C PRO A 189 -9.95 -8.79 -12.25
N ASN A 190 -11.02 -9.43 -11.79
CA ASN A 190 -12.37 -8.90 -11.82
C ASN A 190 -12.67 -8.04 -10.58
N ASP A 191 -12.10 -6.83 -10.53
CA ASP A 191 -12.35 -5.84 -9.49
C ASP A 191 -13.38 -4.79 -9.94
N PHE A 192 -14.49 -4.70 -9.21
CA PHE A 192 -15.54 -3.71 -9.47
C PHE A 192 -15.06 -2.27 -9.25
N GLY A 193 -14.17 -2.02 -8.29
CA GLY A 193 -13.59 -0.69 -8.08
C GLY A 193 -12.81 -0.23 -9.32
N LYS A 194 -12.01 -1.12 -9.89
CA LYS A 194 -11.29 -0.88 -11.17
C LYS A 194 -12.27 -0.66 -12.33
N TYR A 195 -13.32 -1.47 -12.43
CA TYR A 195 -14.35 -1.29 -13.47
C TYR A 195 -15.02 0.09 -13.43
N ILE A 196 -15.33 0.58 -12.22
CA ILE A 196 -15.90 1.91 -12.01
C ILE A 196 -14.86 3.03 -12.22
N GLY A 197 -13.55 2.73 -12.24
CA GLY A 197 -12.49 3.72 -12.46
C GLY A 197 -11.99 4.36 -11.17
N VAL A 198 -11.98 3.62 -10.06
CA VAL A 198 -11.35 4.08 -8.82
C VAL A 198 -9.83 3.98 -8.94
N HIS A 199 -9.16 5.11 -8.77
CA HIS A 199 -7.71 5.22 -8.69
C HIS A 199 -7.32 5.49 -7.23
N PHE A 200 -6.29 4.84 -6.73
CA PHE A 200 -5.72 5.21 -5.43
C PHE A 200 -4.74 6.36 -5.66
N LEU A 201 -4.63 7.28 -4.71
CA LEU A 201 -3.69 8.40 -4.77
C LEU A 201 -2.64 8.26 -3.68
N GLU A 202 -3.07 7.88 -2.48
CA GLU A 202 -2.18 7.71 -1.32
C GLU A 202 -2.64 6.50 -0.51
N ARG A 203 -1.67 5.73 0.01
CA ARG A 203 -1.91 4.57 0.87
C ARG A 203 -1.01 4.67 2.09
N GLY A 204 -1.60 4.73 3.28
CA GLY A 204 -0.88 4.72 4.55
C GLY A 204 -1.43 3.64 5.48
N GLU A 205 -0.79 3.47 6.64
CA GLU A 205 -1.29 2.57 7.68
C GLU A 205 -2.60 3.11 8.26
N GLY A 206 -3.72 2.43 7.95
CA GLY A 206 -5.05 2.87 8.37
C GLY A 206 -5.65 4.01 7.57
N THR A 207 -4.95 4.52 6.55
CA THR A 207 -5.42 5.64 5.73
C THR A 207 -5.35 5.32 4.25
N CYS A 208 -6.25 5.92 3.48
CA CYS A 208 -6.20 5.84 2.04
C CYS A 208 -6.88 7.07 1.44
N LYS A 209 -6.29 7.57 0.36
CA LYS A 209 -6.90 8.55 -0.52
C LYS A 209 -7.13 7.91 -1.88
N ALA A 210 -8.32 8.06 -2.42
CA ALA A 210 -8.69 7.54 -3.73
C ALA A 210 -9.43 8.61 -4.53
N ARG A 211 -9.43 8.47 -5.85
CA ARG A 211 -10.11 9.35 -6.80
C ARG A 211 -10.98 8.52 -7.75
N LEU A 212 -12.08 9.11 -8.16
CA LEU A 212 -12.92 8.62 -9.25
C LEU A 212 -13.07 9.74 -10.28
N GLU A 213 -12.58 9.52 -11.50
CA GLU A 213 -12.91 10.40 -12.63
C GLU A 213 -14.36 10.14 -13.04
N ILE A 214 -15.14 11.22 -13.23
CA ILE A 214 -16.56 11.09 -13.51
C ILE A 214 -16.78 10.90 -15.01
N ARG A 215 -17.44 9.79 -15.35
CA ARG A 215 -17.89 9.44 -16.69
C ARG A 215 -19.41 9.53 -16.80
N PRO A 216 -19.98 9.66 -18.01
CA PRO A 216 -21.43 9.71 -18.20
C PRO A 216 -22.20 8.57 -17.54
N GLU A 217 -21.62 7.37 -17.46
CA GLU A 217 -22.21 6.17 -16.88
C GLU A 217 -22.30 6.22 -15.34
N HIS A 218 -21.56 7.14 -14.69
CA HIS A 218 -21.60 7.31 -13.23
C HIS A 218 -22.77 8.19 -12.77
N MET A 219 -23.52 8.76 -13.71
CA MET A 219 -24.59 9.71 -13.42
C MET A 219 -25.92 9.00 -13.12
N ASN A 220 -26.73 9.61 -12.28
CA ASN A 220 -28.12 9.23 -12.09
C ASN A 220 -29.03 10.00 -13.07
N PRO A 221 -30.34 9.66 -13.14
CA PRO A 221 -31.27 10.31 -14.09
C PRO A 221 -31.46 11.82 -13.93
N ILE A 222 -31.09 12.39 -12.78
CA ILE A 222 -31.20 13.84 -12.52
C ILE A 222 -29.89 14.60 -12.81
N GLY A 223 -28.87 13.92 -13.33
CA GLY A 223 -27.61 14.55 -13.73
C GLY A 223 -26.64 14.83 -12.58
N THR A 224 -26.76 14.11 -11.45
CA THR A 224 -25.75 14.08 -10.38
C THR A 224 -25.06 12.72 -10.35
N VAL A 225 -23.86 12.62 -9.76
CA VAL A 225 -23.22 11.31 -9.55
C VAL A 225 -24.14 10.38 -8.75
N HIS A 226 -24.27 9.13 -9.19
CA HIS A 226 -25.13 8.14 -8.57
C HIS A 226 -24.62 7.78 -7.17
N GLY A 227 -25.53 7.66 -6.19
CA GLY A 227 -25.17 7.36 -4.80
C GLY A 227 -24.39 6.05 -4.64
N GLY A 228 -24.65 5.07 -5.50
CA GLY A 228 -23.87 3.82 -5.58
C GLY A 228 -22.42 4.01 -6.04
N CYS A 229 -22.13 4.98 -6.92
CA CYS A 229 -20.76 5.31 -7.30
C CYS A 229 -20.01 5.97 -6.14
N LEU A 230 -20.67 6.90 -5.44
CA LEU A 230 -20.13 7.52 -4.21
C LEU A 230 -19.80 6.46 -3.15
N PHE A 231 -20.74 5.55 -2.91
CA PHE A 231 -20.54 4.46 -1.96
C PHE A 231 -19.38 3.54 -2.36
N THR A 232 -19.30 3.17 -3.65
CA THR A 232 -18.25 2.28 -4.17
C THR A 232 -16.86 2.91 -4.01
N LEU A 233 -16.72 4.21 -4.33
CA LEU A 233 -15.47 4.94 -4.12
C LEU A 233 -15.06 4.93 -2.63
N ALA A 234 -16.03 5.16 -1.74
CA ALA A 234 -15.78 5.18 -0.31
C ALA A 234 -15.39 3.80 0.24
N ASP A 235 -16.09 2.74 -0.18
CA ASP A 235 -15.83 1.35 0.24
C ASP A 235 -14.47 0.86 -0.27
N ALA A 236 -14.11 1.20 -1.52
CA ALA A 236 -12.79 0.87 -2.07
C ALA A 236 -11.65 1.55 -1.30
N ALA A 237 -11.75 2.86 -1.04
CA ALA A 237 -10.77 3.58 -0.23
C ALA A 237 -10.67 3.01 1.18
N CYS A 238 -11.82 2.75 1.82
CA CYS A 238 -11.87 2.22 3.17
C CYS A 238 -11.35 0.79 3.26
N GLY A 239 -11.59 -0.05 2.26
CA GLY A 239 -11.10 -1.43 2.21
C GLY A 239 -9.57 -1.50 2.15
N ILE A 240 -8.94 -0.60 1.39
CA ILE A 240 -7.47 -0.45 1.37
C ILE A 240 -6.96 0.05 2.72
N ALA A 241 -7.56 1.11 3.28
CA ALA A 241 -7.19 1.64 4.60
C ALA A 241 -7.36 0.60 5.73
N ALA A 242 -8.43 -0.20 5.69
CA ALA A 242 -8.69 -1.25 6.66
C ALA A 242 -7.65 -2.36 6.55
N SER A 243 -7.39 -2.85 5.34
CA SER A 243 -6.43 -3.94 5.09
C SER A 243 -4.98 -3.51 5.34
N SER A 244 -4.67 -2.21 5.17
CA SER A 244 -3.36 -1.63 5.50
C SER A 244 -3.08 -1.54 7.01
N THR A 245 -4.00 -1.98 7.88
CA THR A 245 -3.72 -2.21 9.31
C THR A 245 -3.58 -3.69 9.66
N GLY A 246 -3.62 -4.58 8.66
CA GLY A 246 -3.24 -5.99 8.75
C GLY A 246 -4.42 -6.92 8.51
N GLY A 247 -4.18 -8.04 7.83
CA GLY A 247 -5.23 -9.02 7.56
C GLY A 247 -6.22 -8.62 6.48
N ILE A 248 -7.08 -9.57 6.11
CA ILE A 248 -8.22 -9.29 5.24
C ILE A 248 -9.33 -8.68 6.06
N CYS A 249 -9.87 -7.56 5.59
CA CYS A 249 -11.05 -6.95 6.18
C CYS A 249 -12.24 -7.07 5.24
N THR A 250 -13.43 -7.25 5.79
CA THR A 250 -14.69 -7.20 5.04
C THR A 250 -15.66 -6.21 5.68
N THR A 251 -16.42 -5.50 4.87
CA THR A 251 -17.42 -4.51 5.31
C THR A 251 -18.58 -5.23 6.00
N VAL A 252 -18.87 -4.87 7.25
CA VAL A 252 -19.99 -5.43 8.05
C VAL A 252 -21.21 -4.54 7.95
N THR A 253 -21.01 -3.25 8.17
CA THR A 253 -22.05 -2.23 8.09
C THR A 253 -21.46 -0.92 7.60
N SER A 254 -22.27 -0.14 6.92
CA SER A 254 -21.93 1.21 6.50
C SER A 254 -23.13 2.15 6.65
N ASN A 255 -22.85 3.44 6.88
CA ASN A 255 -23.86 4.49 6.90
C ASN A 255 -23.35 5.69 6.10
N ILE A 256 -23.99 5.97 4.96
CA ILE A 256 -23.64 7.08 4.07
C ILE A 256 -24.61 8.25 4.26
N GLN A 257 -24.05 9.45 4.38
CA GLN A 257 -24.78 10.70 4.50
C GLN A 257 -24.47 11.57 3.28
N PHE A 258 -25.45 11.75 2.39
CA PHE A 258 -25.34 12.65 1.25
C PHE A 258 -25.60 14.08 1.69
N LEU A 259 -24.57 14.93 1.64
CA LEU A 259 -24.60 16.29 2.18
C LEU A 259 -24.81 17.33 1.07
N ASN A 260 -24.16 17.12 -0.08
CA ASN A 260 -24.28 17.97 -1.26
C ASN A 260 -24.41 17.11 -2.52
N ALA A 261 -25.07 17.64 -3.54
CA ALA A 261 -25.18 16.99 -4.84
C ALA A 261 -23.91 17.19 -5.67
N ALA A 262 -23.36 16.11 -6.22
CA ALA A 262 -22.23 16.14 -7.14
C ALA A 262 -22.71 16.38 -8.59
N PHE A 263 -22.90 17.64 -8.98
CA PHE A 263 -23.28 18.03 -10.35
C PHE A 263 -22.08 18.04 -11.29
N GLN A 264 -21.92 16.95 -12.05
CA GLN A 264 -20.88 16.81 -13.08
C GLN A 264 -19.48 17.30 -12.64
N PRO A 265 -18.99 16.92 -11.45
CA PRO A 265 -17.62 17.27 -11.10
C PRO A 265 -16.65 16.52 -12.02
N LYS A 266 -15.46 17.05 -12.25
CA LYS A 266 -14.46 16.34 -13.06
C LYS A 266 -14.03 15.04 -12.40
N TYR A 267 -13.81 15.11 -11.09
CA TYR A 267 -13.45 13.97 -10.27
C TYR A 267 -14.01 14.12 -8.85
N LEU A 268 -14.05 13.00 -8.14
CA LEU A 268 -14.34 12.94 -6.72
C LEU A 268 -13.14 12.34 -5.99
N THR A 269 -12.83 12.85 -4.81
CA THR A 269 -11.74 12.37 -3.96
C THR A 269 -12.31 11.83 -2.65
N ALA A 270 -12.04 10.56 -2.33
CA ALA A 270 -12.36 9.94 -1.06
C ALA A 270 -11.13 9.88 -0.16
N VAL A 271 -11.28 10.26 1.11
CA VAL A 271 -10.24 10.15 2.13
C VAL A 271 -10.75 9.31 3.29
N ALA A 272 -10.18 8.12 3.46
CA ALA A 272 -10.48 7.18 4.54
C ALA A 272 -9.53 7.39 5.72
N LYS A 273 -10.09 7.53 6.93
CA LYS A 273 -9.34 7.67 8.19
C LYS A 273 -9.93 6.78 9.28
N PRO A 274 -9.10 6.21 10.17
CA PRO A 274 -9.60 5.36 11.22
C PRO A 274 -10.29 6.19 12.32
N LYS A 275 -11.47 5.76 12.75
CA LYS A 275 -12.11 6.22 14.00
C LYS A 275 -11.62 5.38 15.18
N LYS A 276 -11.53 4.06 15.00
CA LYS A 276 -11.06 3.12 16.03
C LYS A 276 -10.55 1.84 15.37
N LEU A 277 -9.30 1.49 15.63
CA LEU A 277 -8.68 0.24 15.18
C LEU A 277 -8.72 -0.79 16.31
N GLY A 278 -9.63 -1.75 16.22
CA GLY A 278 -9.64 -2.93 17.09
C GLY A 278 -9.06 -4.15 16.38
N HIS A 279 -8.81 -5.21 17.16
CA HIS A 279 -8.28 -6.47 16.63
C HIS A 279 -9.22 -7.13 15.62
N LYS A 280 -10.51 -7.25 15.96
CA LYS A 280 -11.55 -7.85 15.09
C LYS A 280 -12.40 -6.81 14.38
N ILE A 281 -12.73 -5.70 15.04
CA ILE A 281 -13.62 -4.66 14.50
C ILE A 281 -12.83 -3.38 14.31
N ARG A 282 -12.94 -2.79 13.12
CA ARG A 282 -12.28 -1.53 12.76
C ARG A 282 -13.31 -0.55 12.23
N ASN A 283 -13.27 0.67 12.73
CA ASN A 283 -14.22 1.72 12.39
C ASN A 283 -13.50 2.82 11.64
N PHE A 284 -14.10 3.31 10.57
CA PHE A 284 -13.52 4.34 9.70
C PHE A 284 -14.55 5.41 9.36
N LEU A 285 -14.03 6.61 9.10
CA LEU A 285 -14.75 7.68 8.41
C LEU A 285 -14.15 7.82 7.03
N VAL A 286 -15.01 7.93 6.02
CA VAL A 286 -14.62 8.40 4.69
C VAL A 286 -15.32 9.71 4.40
N GLU A 287 -14.56 10.72 3.99
CA GLU A 287 -15.09 11.95 3.40
C GLU A 287 -14.91 11.90 1.89
N ILE A 288 -15.94 12.27 1.12
CA ILE A 288 -15.84 12.45 -0.33
C ILE A 288 -16.03 13.92 -0.68
N ARG A 289 -15.06 14.48 -1.41
CA ARG A 289 -15.08 15.86 -1.92
C ARG A 289 -15.02 15.89 -3.44
N ASP A 290 -15.58 16.93 -4.05
CA ASP A 290 -15.42 17.18 -5.49
C ASP A 290 -14.13 17.93 -5.84
N ASP A 291 -13.94 18.23 -7.12
CA ASP A 291 -12.79 18.97 -7.66
C ASP A 291 -12.74 20.44 -7.25
N LYS A 292 -13.74 20.92 -6.48
CA LYS A 292 -13.82 22.25 -5.88
C LYS A 292 -13.76 22.18 -4.34
N GLU A 293 -13.36 21.04 -3.79
CA GLU A 293 -13.25 20.76 -2.35
C GLU A 293 -14.58 20.79 -1.57
N VAL A 294 -15.72 20.78 -2.28
CA VAL A 294 -17.05 20.70 -1.66
C VAL A 294 -17.27 19.31 -1.11
N LEU A 295 -17.64 19.20 0.17
CA LEU A 295 -17.94 17.93 0.82
C LEU A 295 -19.27 17.37 0.29
N ILE A 296 -19.20 16.29 -0.50
CA ILE A 296 -20.36 15.66 -1.15
C ILE A 296 -21.06 14.69 -0.20
N CYS A 297 -20.31 13.80 0.44
CA CYS A 297 -20.86 12.86 1.41
C CYS A 297 -19.82 12.41 2.43
N THR A 298 -20.31 11.88 3.54
CA THR A 298 -19.51 11.15 4.52
C THR A 298 -20.02 9.72 4.63
N VAL A 299 -19.12 8.78 4.92
CA VAL A 299 -19.47 7.37 5.12
C VAL A 299 -18.80 6.83 6.37
N ASP A 300 -19.62 6.34 7.29
CA ASP A 300 -19.18 5.57 8.44
C ASP A 300 -19.10 4.10 8.06
N PHE A 301 -17.95 3.46 8.27
CA PHE A 301 -17.75 2.04 7.99
C PHE A 301 -17.37 1.26 9.23
N VAL A 302 -17.89 0.04 9.32
CA VAL A 302 -17.46 -1.00 10.25
C VAL A 302 -16.92 -2.17 9.43
N PHE A 303 -15.64 -2.47 9.61
CA PHE A 303 -14.96 -3.61 8.99
C PHE A 303 -14.68 -4.70 10.04
N TYR A 304 -14.80 -5.95 9.63
CA TYR A 304 -14.37 -7.12 10.40
C TYR A 304 -13.09 -7.70 9.82
N SER A 305 -12.07 -7.88 10.65
CA SER A 305 -10.85 -8.59 10.31
C SER A 305 -11.10 -10.09 10.31
N LEU A 306 -10.94 -10.71 9.15
CA LEU A 306 -11.10 -12.15 8.95
C LEU A 306 -9.93 -12.97 9.49
N GLN A 307 -8.84 -12.34 9.94
CA GLN A 307 -7.75 -13.04 10.62
C GLN A 307 -8.30 -13.79 11.84
N LYS A 308 -8.19 -15.12 11.89
CA LYS A 308 -8.73 -15.92 13.01
C LYS A 308 -7.96 -15.76 14.32
#